data_AF-A0A2T4ULH9-F1
#
_entry.id   AF-A0A2T4ULH9-F1
#
_cell.length_a   1.000
_cell.length_b   1.000
_cell.length_c   1.000
_cell.angle_alpha   90.00
_cell.angle_beta   90.00
_cell.angle_gamma   90.00
#
_symmetry.space_group_name_H-M   'P 1'
#
loop_
_entity.id
_entity.type
_entity.pdbx_description
1 polymer ?
#
loop_
_entity_poly.entity_id
_entity_poly.type
_entity_poly.pdbx_seq_one_letter_code
_entity_poly.pdbx_strand_id
1 'polypeptide(L)'
;MWECQTSGTRSDPDLVERRAEQLMKEFVRARARGDKPAMQRWWGELLALQFDRLTAMVKRHAQGVVFGSEVDDAISEAAMRMALKAWRQHEGDTVGSFNAAMSTVCRFSCREVQRKAARISERRAGSLDAVPRDGREAQGWAASTYADFEAERLRAHAEEEERRETLAADRDFVAWAVPQLPGRPREVFELLLEGRTPTEIMERLGMERNAVDQNKRRAVQALRKLKEQYPS
;
A
#
# COMPACT_ATOMS: atom_id res chain seq x y z
N MET A 1 3.19 -5.94 49.07
CA MET A 1 2.67 -6.50 47.81
C MET A 1 2.18 -5.32 46.99
N TRP A 2 3.00 -4.81 46.06
CA TRP A 2 2.67 -3.62 45.26
C TRP A 2 1.88 -4.07 44.03
N GLU A 3 0.64 -3.61 43.92
CA GLU A 3 -0.15 -3.74 42.71
C GLU A 3 0.38 -2.75 41.66
N CYS A 4 1.12 -3.28 40.68
CA CYS A 4 1.41 -2.56 39.45
C CYS A 4 0.11 -2.39 38.66
N GLN A 5 -0.55 -1.24 38.81
CA GLN A 5 -1.58 -0.81 37.88
C GLN A 5 -0.92 -0.55 36.51
N THR A 6 -1.07 -1.51 35.61
CA THR A 6 -0.76 -1.35 34.19
C THR A 6 -1.89 -0.53 33.57
N SER A 7 -1.79 0.80 33.68
CA SER A 7 -2.64 1.72 32.92
C SER A 7 -2.26 1.65 31.44
N GLY A 8 -2.83 0.66 30.74
CA GLY A 8 -2.87 0.66 29.29
C GLY A 8 -3.79 1.78 28.82
N THR A 9 -3.22 2.95 28.49
CA THR A 9 -3.90 3.98 27.71
C THR A 9 -4.13 3.45 26.30
N ARG A 10 -5.18 2.65 26.14
CA ARG A 10 -5.77 2.35 24.85
C ARG A 10 -6.31 3.69 24.33
N SER A 11 -5.53 4.38 23.49
CA SER A 11 -6.01 5.59 22.82
C SER A 11 -7.33 5.26 22.16
N ASP A 12 -8.40 5.93 22.59
CA ASP A 12 -9.71 5.80 22.00
C ASP A 12 -9.59 6.25 20.53
N PRO A 13 -9.81 5.36 19.55
CA PRO A 13 -9.63 5.67 18.13
C PRO A 13 -10.45 6.89 17.70
N ASP A 14 -11.62 7.10 18.31
CA ASP A 14 -12.51 8.23 18.02
C ASP A 14 -11.89 9.57 18.50
N LEU A 15 -11.20 9.58 19.64
CA LEU A 15 -10.50 10.77 20.13
C LEU A 15 -9.31 11.16 19.23
N VAL A 16 -8.58 10.18 18.70
CA VAL A 16 -7.46 10.41 17.76
C VAL A 16 -7.98 11.00 16.46
N GLU A 17 -9.07 10.46 15.90
CA GLU A 17 -9.66 10.96 14.66
C GLU A 17 -10.23 12.37 14.82
N ARG A 18 -10.98 12.64 15.89
CA ARG A 18 -11.47 13.99 16.20
C ARG A 18 -10.34 14.99 16.39
N ARG A 19 -9.25 14.60 17.06
CA ARG A 19 -8.07 15.46 17.23
C ARG A 19 -7.38 15.72 15.89
N ALA A 20 -7.26 14.71 15.03
CA ALA A 20 -6.70 14.87 13.69
C ALA A 20 -7.53 15.84 12.84
N GLU A 21 -8.86 15.75 12.89
CA GLU A 21 -9.75 16.69 12.20
C GLU A 21 -9.58 18.12 12.70
N GLN A 22 -9.48 18.31 14.02
CA GLN A 22 -9.27 19.62 14.61
C GLN A 22 -7.93 20.23 14.15
N LEU A 23 -6.85 19.44 14.17
CA LEU A 23 -5.53 19.89 13.70
C LEU A 23 -5.54 20.26 12.21
N MET A 24 -6.28 19.49 11.39
CA MET A 24 -6.44 19.81 9.98
C MET A 24 -7.20 21.13 9.77
N LYS A 25 -8.27 21.37 10.54
CA LYS A 25 -9.01 22.64 10.52
C LYS A 25 -8.11 23.83 10.87
N GLU A 26 -7.26 23.69 11.88
CA GLU A 26 -6.30 24.74 12.27
C GLU A 26 -5.21 24.97 11.20
N PHE A 27 -4.73 23.92 10.56
CA PHE A 27 -3.82 24.03 9.41
C PHE A 27 -4.46 24.84 8.27
N VAL A 28 -5.71 24.52 7.89
CA VAL A 28 -6.45 25.22 6.82
C VAL A 28 -6.67 26.69 7.17
N ARG A 29 -7.03 26.98 8.42
CA ARG A 29 -7.18 28.36 8.93
C ARG A 29 -5.87 29.13 8.86
N ALA A 30 -4.74 28.52 9.24
CA ALA A 30 -3.42 29.13 9.12
C ALA A 30 -3.04 29.39 7.66
N ARG A 31 -3.33 28.44 6.75
CA ARG A 31 -3.11 28.58 5.31
C ARG A 31 -3.90 29.74 4.71
N ALA A 32 -5.18 29.88 5.07
CA ALA A 32 -6.03 30.97 4.61
C ALA A 32 -5.49 32.36 5.03
N ARG A 33 -4.75 32.44 6.15
CA ARG A 33 -4.08 33.66 6.61
C ARG A 33 -2.65 33.83 6.07
N GLY A 34 -2.12 32.86 5.33
CA GLY A 34 -0.72 32.85 4.89
C GLY A 34 0.29 32.65 6.03
N ASP A 35 -0.15 32.21 7.21
CA ASP A 35 0.68 32.05 8.40
C ASP A 35 1.50 30.76 8.35
N LYS A 36 2.65 30.83 7.69
CA LYS A 36 3.57 29.69 7.49
C LYS A 36 4.03 29.04 8.81
N PRO A 37 4.44 29.80 9.86
CA PRO A 37 4.77 29.21 11.15
C PRO A 37 3.62 28.41 11.76
N ALA A 38 2.39 28.93 11.76
CA ALA A 38 1.25 28.21 12.28
C ALA A 38 0.90 26.98 11.43
N MET A 39 0.99 27.08 10.10
CA MET A 39 0.82 25.92 9.20
C MET A 39 1.79 24.80 9.56
N GLN A 40 3.09 25.12 9.69
CA GLN A 40 4.11 24.13 10.01
C GLN A 40 3.87 23.50 11.38
N ARG A 41 3.45 24.28 12.37
CA ARG A 41 3.11 23.79 13.71
C ARG A 41 1.95 22.78 13.66
N TRP A 42 0.80 23.17 13.12
CA TRP A 42 -0.38 22.31 13.10
C TRP A 42 -0.18 21.05 12.25
N TRP A 43 0.57 21.19 11.15
CA TRP A 43 0.99 20.04 10.35
C TRP A 43 1.91 19.09 11.13
N GLY A 44 2.87 19.62 11.87
CA GLY A 44 3.76 18.82 12.71
C GLY A 44 3.02 18.08 13.83
N GLU A 45 2.08 18.75 14.50
CA GLU A 45 1.21 18.11 15.49
C GLU A 45 0.34 17.01 14.87
N LEU A 46 -0.19 17.23 13.67
CA LEU A 46 -0.98 16.22 12.93
C LEU A 46 -0.13 15.02 12.52
N LEU A 47 1.09 15.27 12.02
CA LEU A 47 2.03 14.21 11.65
C LEU A 47 2.45 13.38 12.87
N ALA A 48 2.74 14.01 14.01
CA ALA A 48 3.09 13.32 15.24
C ALA A 48 1.95 12.41 15.70
N LEU A 49 0.71 12.90 15.66
CA LEU A 49 -0.48 12.11 16.00
C LEU A 49 -0.67 10.90 15.07
N GLN A 50 -0.30 11.04 13.79
CA GLN A 50 -0.49 10.01 12.77
C GLN A 50 0.79 9.19 12.48
N PHE A 51 1.82 9.29 13.33
CA PHE A 51 3.13 8.68 13.05
C PHE A 51 3.07 7.14 12.99
N ASP A 52 2.26 6.50 13.83
CA ASP A 52 2.05 5.05 13.77
C ASP A 52 1.41 4.62 12.45
N ARG A 53 0.49 5.44 11.92
CA ARG A 53 -0.14 5.23 10.61
C ARG A 53 0.87 5.39 9.48
N LEU A 54 1.76 6.39 9.55
CA LEU A 54 2.87 6.54 8.61
C LEU A 54 3.76 5.29 8.62
N THR A 55 4.15 4.84 9.80
CA THR A 55 4.97 3.63 9.99
C THR A 55 4.30 2.40 9.38
N ALA A 56 3.00 2.20 9.63
CA ALA A 56 2.22 1.11 9.05
C ALA A 56 2.13 1.21 7.51
N MET A 57 1.97 2.42 6.96
CA MET A 57 1.95 2.65 5.51
C MET A 57 3.30 2.35 4.86
N VAL A 58 4.41 2.77 5.47
CA VAL A 58 5.75 2.46 4.97
C VAL A 58 5.96 0.95 4.97
N LYS A 59 5.66 0.25 6.09
CA LYS A 59 5.79 -1.21 6.16
C LYS A 59 4.95 -1.93 5.10
N ARG A 60 3.76 -1.42 4.77
CA ARG A 60 2.93 -1.97 3.68
C ARG A 60 3.56 -1.74 2.31
N HIS A 61 4.06 -0.54 2.03
CA HIS A 61 4.73 -0.23 0.77
C HIS A 61 6.12 -0.87 0.63
N ALA A 62 6.73 -1.25 1.74
CA ALA A 62 8.02 -1.94 1.81
C ALA A 62 7.93 -3.43 1.43
N GLN A 63 6.74 -4.04 1.50
CA GLN A 63 6.56 -5.46 1.18
C GLN A 63 7.09 -5.77 -0.22
N GLY A 64 8.14 -6.60 -0.30
CA GLY A 64 8.79 -6.99 -1.54
C GLY A 64 9.73 -5.94 -2.16
N VAL A 65 10.00 -4.82 -1.48
CA VAL A 65 10.75 -3.67 -2.06
C VAL A 65 11.95 -3.24 -1.22
N VAL A 66 11.84 -3.21 0.12
CA VAL A 66 12.93 -2.82 1.05
C VAL A 66 12.87 -3.71 2.30
N PHE A 67 14.02 -4.13 2.81
CA PHE A 67 14.12 -5.15 3.86
C PHE A 67 14.99 -4.71 5.05
N GLY A 68 14.70 -5.26 6.23
CA GLY A 68 15.50 -5.02 7.43
C GLY A 68 15.64 -3.53 7.78
N SER A 69 16.88 -3.07 7.94
CA SER A 69 17.19 -1.68 8.32
C SER A 69 16.76 -0.64 7.28
N GLU A 70 16.53 -1.04 6.02
CA GLU A 70 16.05 -0.13 4.97
C GLU A 70 14.61 0.35 5.22
N VAL A 71 13.83 -0.41 6.00
CA VAL A 71 12.48 0.00 6.42
C VAL A 71 12.55 1.19 7.35
N ASP A 72 13.50 1.20 8.30
CA ASP A 72 13.68 2.30 9.24
C ASP A 72 14.22 3.55 8.54
N ASP A 73 15.08 3.37 7.52
CA ASP A 73 15.52 4.44 6.63
C ASP A 73 14.36 5.03 5.82
N ALA A 74 13.45 4.17 5.33
CA ALA A 74 12.27 4.60 4.58
C ALA A 74 11.25 5.34 5.47
N ILE A 75 11.09 4.92 6.72
CA ILE A 75 10.27 5.62 7.73
C ILE A 75 10.87 7.01 7.99
N SER A 76 12.19 7.09 8.21
CA SER A 76 12.89 8.33 8.46
C SER A 76 12.79 9.30 7.28
N GLU A 77 13.02 8.83 6.05
CA GLU A 77 12.89 9.63 4.82
C GLU A 77 11.44 10.13 4.62
N ALA A 78 10.44 9.26 4.85
CA ALA A 78 9.04 9.64 4.73
C ALA A 78 8.63 10.70 5.76
N ALA A 79 9.04 10.52 7.02
CA ALA A 79 8.78 11.47 8.10
C ALA A 79 9.42 12.85 7.83
N MET A 80 10.69 12.88 7.40
CA MET A 80 11.38 14.11 7.04
C MET A 80 10.69 14.83 5.86
N ARG A 81 10.27 14.09 4.83
CA ARG A 81 9.60 14.68 3.67
C ARG A 81 8.24 15.25 4.04
N MET A 82 7.48 14.55 4.89
CA MET A 82 6.23 15.05 5.45
C MET A 82 6.45 16.33 6.27
N ALA A 83 7.44 16.35 7.16
CA ALA A 83 7.71 17.47 8.06
C ALA A 83 8.23 18.72 7.34
N LEU A 84 9.12 18.56 6.36
CA LEU A 84 9.86 19.69 5.78
C LEU A 84 9.23 20.25 4.49
N LYS A 85 8.56 19.41 3.70
CA LYS A 85 8.15 19.77 2.32
C LYS A 85 6.65 19.64 2.08
N ALA A 86 6.03 18.54 2.52
CA ALA A 86 4.65 18.21 2.11
C ALA A 86 3.63 19.28 2.48
N TRP A 87 3.75 19.92 3.65
CA TRP A 87 2.84 20.96 4.12
C TRP A 87 2.81 22.22 3.22
N ARG A 88 3.89 22.50 2.47
CA ARG A 88 3.98 23.67 1.59
C ARG A 88 3.20 23.49 0.29
N GLN A 89 3.03 22.24 -0.13
CA GLN A 89 2.39 21.85 -1.40
C GLN A 89 1.00 21.28 -1.17
N HIS A 90 0.58 21.14 0.09
CA HIS A 90 -0.68 20.51 0.43
C HIS A 90 -1.84 21.49 0.28
N GLU A 91 -2.74 21.21 -0.67
CA GLU A 91 -3.93 22.00 -0.96
C GLU A 91 -5.21 21.43 -0.34
N GLY A 92 -5.18 20.19 0.12
CA GLY A 92 -6.30 19.54 0.78
C GLY A 92 -6.72 20.20 2.10
N ASP A 93 -7.94 19.89 2.53
CA ASP A 93 -8.61 20.44 3.71
C ASP A 93 -9.15 19.36 4.67
N THR A 94 -8.97 18.08 4.32
CA THR A 94 -9.45 16.94 5.11
C THR A 94 -8.30 16.05 5.59
N VAL A 95 -8.54 15.31 6.69
CA VAL A 95 -7.62 14.25 7.14
C VAL A 95 -7.47 13.16 6.06
N GLY A 96 -8.51 12.93 5.25
CA GLY A 96 -8.42 12.05 4.08
C GLY A 96 -7.38 12.50 3.06
N SER A 97 -7.37 13.79 2.69
CA SER A 97 -6.36 14.34 1.80
C SER A 97 -4.94 14.32 2.40
N PHE A 98 -4.82 14.53 3.72
CA PHE A 98 -3.55 14.36 4.43
C PHE A 98 -3.03 12.92 4.32
N ASN A 99 -3.90 11.94 4.57
CA ASN A 99 -3.57 10.51 4.47
C ASN A 99 -3.16 10.11 3.03
N ALA A 100 -3.80 10.68 2.01
CA ALA A 100 -3.43 10.45 0.61
C ALA A 100 -2.03 11.03 0.29
N ALA A 101 -1.73 12.24 0.78
CA ALA A 101 -0.41 12.84 0.67
C ALA A 101 0.66 12.00 1.39
N MET A 102 0.35 11.51 2.60
CA MET A 102 1.22 10.63 3.38
C MET A 102 1.50 9.31 2.65
N SER A 103 0.49 8.63 2.11
CA SER A 103 0.68 7.39 1.33
C SER A 103 1.58 7.64 0.11
N THR A 104 1.37 8.75 -0.59
CA THR A 104 2.21 9.15 -1.73
C THR A 104 3.67 9.33 -1.31
N VAL A 105 3.92 10.03 -0.20
CA VAL A 105 5.27 10.24 0.35
C VAL A 105 5.90 8.91 0.79
N CYS A 106 5.16 8.03 1.46
CA CYS A 106 5.67 6.71 1.88
C CYS A 106 6.14 5.88 0.68
N ARG A 107 5.33 5.82 -0.39
CA ARG A 107 5.68 5.12 -1.63
C ARG A 107 6.96 5.67 -2.26
N PHE A 108 7.09 7.00 -2.36
CA PHE A 108 8.29 7.60 -2.92
C PHE A 108 9.52 7.39 -2.04
N SER A 109 9.36 7.38 -0.73
CA SER A 109 10.48 7.21 0.21
C SER A 109 11.06 5.78 0.14
N CYS A 110 10.19 4.76 0.03
CA CYS A 110 10.62 3.38 -0.20
C CYS A 110 11.45 3.25 -1.49
N ARG A 111 10.97 3.84 -2.60
CA ARG A 111 11.68 3.84 -3.89
C ARG A 111 13.02 4.59 -3.83
N GLU A 112 13.10 5.69 -3.08
CA GLU A 112 14.34 6.44 -2.93
C GLU A 112 15.39 5.69 -2.11
N VAL A 113 14.99 5.02 -1.02
CA VAL A 113 15.90 4.17 -0.24
C VAL A 113 16.43 3.03 -1.10
N GLN A 114 15.56 2.36 -1.87
CA GLN A 114 15.97 1.33 -2.83
C GLN A 114 17.01 1.85 -3.84
N ARG A 115 16.78 3.04 -4.42
CA ARG A 115 17.74 3.67 -5.35
C ARG A 115 19.07 3.99 -4.67
N LYS A 116 19.06 4.45 -3.42
CA LYS A 116 20.28 4.74 -2.65
C LYS A 116 21.04 3.44 -2.35
N ALA A 117 20.36 2.38 -1.93
CA ALA A 117 20.95 1.07 -1.67
C ALA A 117 21.62 0.49 -2.93
N ALA A 118 20.94 0.56 -4.08
CA ALA A 118 21.49 0.13 -5.37
C ALA A 118 22.80 0.88 -5.73
N ARG A 119 22.82 2.21 -5.59
CA ARG A 119 24.02 3.02 -5.86
C ARG A 119 25.19 2.71 -4.91
N ILE A 120 24.90 2.43 -3.63
CA ILE A 120 25.93 2.07 -2.65
C ILE A 120 26.51 0.70 -3.00
N SER A 121 25.68 -0.25 -3.44
CA SER A 121 26.12 -1.56 -3.93
C SER A 121 27.06 -1.43 -5.14
N GLU A 122 26.65 -0.69 -6.17
CA GLU A 122 27.46 -0.42 -7.37
C GLU A 122 28.83 0.21 -7.03
N ARG A 123 28.86 1.15 -6.09
CA ARG A 123 30.12 1.79 -5.66
C ARG A 123 31.02 0.86 -4.85
N ARG A 124 30.46 -0.04 -4.04
CA ARG A 124 31.24 -1.01 -3.25
C ARG A 124 31.83 -2.11 -4.13
N ALA A 125 31.12 -2.52 -5.18
CA ALA A 125 31.63 -3.47 -6.18
C ALA A 125 32.84 -2.93 -6.97
N GLY A 126 33.06 -1.60 -6.97
CA GLY A 126 34.21 -0.94 -7.60
C GLY A 126 35.30 -0.45 -6.64
N SER A 127 35.29 -0.82 -5.36
CA SER A 127 36.25 -0.32 -4.37
C SER A 127 37.56 -1.13 -4.32
N LEU A 128 38.70 -0.44 -4.23
CA LEU A 128 40.05 -1.01 -4.16
C LEU A 128 40.37 -1.71 -2.81
N ASP A 129 39.55 -1.51 -1.79
CA ASP A 129 39.71 -2.15 -0.46
C ASP A 129 39.11 -3.56 -0.36
N ALA A 130 38.67 -4.14 -1.48
CA ALA A 130 38.23 -5.54 -1.53
C ALA A 130 39.46 -6.45 -1.42
N VAL A 131 39.89 -6.78 -0.19
CA VAL A 131 41.03 -7.68 0.04
C VAL A 131 40.61 -9.13 -0.20
N PRO A 132 41.18 -9.85 -1.19
CA PRO A 132 40.97 -11.28 -1.35
C PRO A 132 41.78 -11.99 -0.25
N ARG A 133 41.07 -12.68 0.65
CA ARG A 133 41.72 -13.57 1.61
C ARG A 133 41.96 -14.90 0.91
N ASP A 134 43.23 -15.16 0.62
CA ASP A 134 43.79 -16.41 0.10
C ASP A 134 43.62 -16.53 -1.41
N GLY A 135 44.73 -16.55 -2.17
CA GLY A 135 44.82 -16.42 -3.64
C GLY A 135 44.13 -17.48 -4.52
N ARG A 136 42.95 -17.96 -4.13
CA ARG A 136 41.87 -18.31 -5.04
C ARG A 136 41.01 -17.06 -5.20
N GLU A 137 40.34 -16.89 -6.34
CA GLU A 137 39.27 -15.89 -6.43
C GLU A 137 38.34 -16.09 -5.25
N ALA A 138 38.36 -15.13 -4.32
CA ALA A 138 37.48 -15.14 -3.18
C ALA A 138 36.07 -14.98 -3.74
N GLN A 139 35.37 -16.10 -3.89
CA GLN A 139 33.92 -16.08 -3.99
C GLN A 139 33.45 -15.60 -2.62
N GLY A 140 33.43 -14.27 -2.47
CA GLY A 140 33.20 -13.61 -1.20
C GLY A 140 31.91 -14.14 -0.60
N TRP A 141 31.89 -14.24 0.73
CA TRP A 141 30.71 -14.67 1.49
C TRP A 141 29.45 -13.82 1.19
N ALA A 142 29.63 -12.65 0.54
CA ALA A 142 28.60 -11.75 0.02
C ALA A 142 28.18 -12.03 -1.44
N ALA A 143 29.01 -12.70 -2.25
CA ALA A 143 28.71 -12.96 -3.66
C ALA A 143 27.68 -14.08 -3.84
N SER A 144 27.72 -15.13 -3.01
CA SER A 144 26.72 -16.21 -3.07
C SER A 144 25.38 -15.78 -2.49
N THR A 145 25.38 -15.11 -1.33
CA THR A 145 24.15 -14.56 -0.75
C THR A 145 23.52 -13.52 -1.67
N TYR A 146 24.28 -12.57 -2.20
CA TYR A 146 23.74 -11.53 -3.08
C TYR A 146 23.27 -12.08 -4.43
N ALA A 147 23.95 -13.06 -5.03
CA ALA A 147 23.48 -13.72 -6.25
C ALA A 147 22.19 -14.53 -6.01
N ASP A 148 22.08 -15.20 -4.86
CA ASP A 148 20.87 -15.90 -4.44
C ASP A 148 19.72 -14.89 -4.19
N PHE A 149 20.01 -13.74 -3.58
CA PHE A 149 19.05 -12.65 -3.38
C PHE A 149 18.65 -11.93 -4.68
N GLU A 150 19.57 -11.71 -5.61
CA GLU A 150 19.30 -11.12 -6.93
C GLU A 150 18.45 -12.08 -7.77
N ALA A 151 18.71 -13.39 -7.69
CA ALA A 151 17.90 -14.42 -8.31
C ALA A 151 16.49 -14.49 -7.69
N GLU A 152 16.38 -14.39 -6.36
CA GLU A 152 15.09 -14.33 -5.67
C GLU A 152 14.33 -13.03 -5.98
N ARG A 153 15.02 -11.90 -6.14
CA ARG A 153 14.44 -10.63 -6.61
C ARG A 153 13.95 -10.72 -8.05
N LEU A 154 14.70 -11.37 -8.93
CA LEU A 154 14.32 -11.56 -10.33
C LEU A 154 13.12 -12.50 -10.42
N ARG A 155 13.07 -13.55 -9.59
CA ARG A 155 11.90 -14.43 -9.44
C ARG A 155 10.69 -13.68 -8.90
N ALA A 156 10.82 -12.90 -7.83
CA ALA A 156 9.72 -12.13 -7.27
C ALA A 156 9.19 -11.06 -8.25
N HIS A 157 10.07 -10.43 -9.03
CA HIS A 157 9.65 -9.50 -10.08
C HIS A 157 8.98 -10.22 -11.26
N ALA A 158 9.49 -11.38 -11.67
CA ALA A 158 8.86 -12.22 -12.68
C ALA A 158 7.48 -12.71 -12.20
N GLU A 159 7.35 -13.12 -10.94
CA GLU A 159 6.08 -13.52 -10.31
C GLU A 159 5.10 -12.35 -10.18
N GLU A 160 5.58 -11.13 -9.92
CA GLU A 160 4.75 -9.93 -9.83
C GLU A 160 4.28 -9.47 -11.23
N GLU A 161 5.13 -9.54 -12.24
CA GLU A 161 4.75 -9.28 -13.64
C GLU A 161 3.83 -10.38 -14.16
N GLU A 162 4.11 -11.65 -13.89
CA GLU A 162 3.22 -12.77 -14.18
C GLU A 162 1.88 -12.59 -13.45
N ARG A 163 1.87 -12.13 -12.20
CA ARG A 163 0.65 -11.79 -11.47
C ARG A 163 -0.07 -10.62 -12.11
N ARG A 164 0.62 -9.59 -12.61
CA ARG A 164 0.00 -8.45 -13.32
C ARG A 164 -0.55 -8.85 -14.67
N GLU A 165 0.16 -9.67 -15.42
CA GLU A 165 -0.27 -10.24 -16.69
C GLU A 165 -1.46 -11.19 -16.46
N THR A 166 -1.42 -12.01 -15.40
CA THR A 166 -2.55 -12.85 -14.98
C THR A 166 -3.75 -12.00 -14.58
N LEU A 167 -3.55 -10.94 -13.78
CA LEU A 167 -4.62 -10.02 -13.38
C LEU A 167 -5.18 -9.21 -14.56
N ALA A 168 -4.34 -8.84 -15.53
CA ALA A 168 -4.75 -8.17 -16.76
C ALA A 168 -5.54 -9.13 -17.66
N ALA A 169 -5.04 -10.36 -17.88
CA ALA A 169 -5.72 -11.41 -18.60
C ALA A 169 -7.03 -11.83 -17.91
N ASP A 170 -7.08 -11.83 -16.58
CA ASP A 170 -8.30 -12.10 -15.81
C ASP A 170 -9.27 -10.92 -15.90
N ARG A 171 -8.79 -9.68 -15.95
CA ARG A 171 -9.64 -8.51 -16.19
C ARG A 171 -10.24 -8.53 -17.60
N ASP A 172 -9.44 -8.84 -18.61
CA ASP A 172 -9.88 -8.94 -20.00
C ASP A 172 -10.87 -10.09 -20.17
N PHE A 173 -10.59 -11.24 -19.53
CA PHE A 173 -11.52 -12.35 -19.44
C PHE A 173 -12.84 -11.94 -18.78
N VAL A 174 -12.80 -11.26 -17.62
CA VAL A 174 -14.02 -10.82 -16.92
C VAL A 174 -14.80 -9.82 -17.79
N ALA A 175 -14.13 -8.87 -18.44
CA ALA A 175 -14.77 -7.89 -19.32
C ALA A 175 -15.43 -8.56 -20.55
N TRP A 176 -14.84 -9.63 -21.08
CA TRP A 176 -15.41 -10.42 -22.16
C TRP A 176 -16.52 -11.38 -21.69
N ALA A 177 -16.35 -12.03 -20.55
CA ALA A 177 -17.22 -13.12 -20.09
C ALA A 177 -18.51 -12.62 -19.41
N VAL A 178 -18.44 -11.53 -18.64
CA VAL A 178 -19.60 -11.01 -17.90
C VAL A 178 -20.77 -10.64 -18.81
N PRO A 179 -20.58 -9.94 -19.95
CA PRO A 179 -21.67 -9.66 -20.88
C PRO A 179 -22.38 -10.90 -21.44
N GLN A 180 -21.69 -12.03 -21.50
CA GLN A 180 -22.20 -13.30 -22.03
C GLN A 180 -22.95 -14.14 -20.98
N LEU A 181 -22.95 -13.71 -19.71
CA LEU A 181 -23.73 -14.39 -18.68
C LEU A 181 -25.24 -14.23 -18.92
N PRO A 182 -26.04 -15.26 -18.60
CA PRO A 182 -27.48 -15.20 -18.80
C PRO A 182 -28.14 -14.28 -17.76
N GLY A 183 -29.09 -13.45 -18.21
CA GLY A 183 -30.10 -12.71 -17.43
C GLY A 183 -29.75 -12.39 -15.98
N ARG A 184 -30.52 -12.94 -15.02
CA ARG A 184 -30.37 -12.64 -13.59
C ARG A 184 -29.00 -12.99 -12.99
N PRO A 185 -28.35 -14.12 -13.33
CA PRO A 185 -26.96 -14.37 -12.93
C PRO A 185 -25.99 -13.25 -13.32
N ARG A 186 -26.14 -12.66 -14.51
CA ARG A 186 -25.33 -11.52 -14.96
C ARG A 186 -25.53 -10.30 -14.08
N GLU A 187 -26.77 -9.86 -13.89
CA GLU A 187 -27.11 -8.67 -13.10
C GLU A 187 -26.61 -8.77 -11.65
N VAL A 188 -26.77 -9.95 -11.02
CA VAL A 188 -26.25 -10.21 -9.67
C VAL A 188 -24.72 -10.12 -9.65
N PHE A 189 -24.05 -10.65 -10.67
CA PHE A 189 -22.59 -10.64 -10.75
C PHE A 189 -22.03 -9.23 -11.02
N GLU A 190 -22.67 -8.43 -11.87
CA GLU A 190 -22.31 -7.03 -12.11
C GLU A 190 -22.41 -6.19 -10.82
N LEU A 191 -23.48 -6.35 -10.03
CA LEU A 191 -23.62 -5.65 -8.74
C LEU A 191 -22.56 -6.11 -7.71
N LEU A 192 -22.13 -7.38 -7.75
CA LEU A 192 -21.03 -7.85 -6.92
C LEU A 192 -19.69 -7.22 -7.34
N LEU A 193 -19.45 -7.02 -8.64
CA LEU A 193 -18.27 -6.31 -9.15
C LEU A 193 -18.26 -4.83 -8.75
N GLU A 194 -19.43 -4.22 -8.61
CA GLU A 194 -19.60 -2.87 -8.04
C GLU A 194 -19.39 -2.81 -6.52
N GLY A 195 -19.16 -3.94 -5.86
CA GLY A 195 -18.92 -4.02 -4.41
C GLY A 195 -20.20 -4.02 -3.55
N ARG A 196 -21.38 -4.26 -4.14
CA ARG A 196 -22.65 -4.31 -3.41
C ARG A 196 -22.73 -5.54 -2.50
N THR A 197 -23.32 -5.35 -1.33
CA THR A 197 -23.62 -6.42 -0.39
C THR A 197 -24.82 -7.25 -0.86
N PRO A 198 -24.95 -8.52 -0.43
CA PRO A 198 -26.11 -9.35 -0.78
C PRO A 198 -27.45 -8.72 -0.42
N THR A 199 -27.53 -7.95 0.68
CA THR A 199 -28.75 -7.25 1.09
C THR A 199 -29.12 -6.13 0.12
N GLU A 200 -28.15 -5.31 -0.32
CA GLU A 200 -28.40 -4.28 -1.34
C GLU A 200 -28.82 -4.88 -2.69
N ILE A 201 -28.28 -6.06 -3.04
CA ILE A 201 -28.66 -6.77 -4.27
C ILE A 201 -30.10 -7.29 -4.18
N MET A 202 -30.50 -7.84 -3.02
CA MET A 202 -31.88 -8.27 -2.77
C MET A 202 -32.85 -7.11 -2.97
N GLU A 203 -32.57 -5.97 -2.33
CA GLU A 203 -33.39 -4.77 -2.43
C GLU A 203 -33.48 -4.24 -3.86
N ARG A 204 -32.35 -4.16 -4.56
CA ARG A 204 -32.28 -3.60 -5.91
C ARG A 204 -32.95 -4.48 -6.97
N LEU A 205 -32.83 -5.80 -6.84
CA LEU A 205 -33.38 -6.74 -7.82
C LEU A 205 -34.75 -7.32 -7.41
N GLY A 206 -35.25 -6.97 -6.23
CA GLY A 206 -36.53 -7.45 -5.69
C GLY A 206 -36.53 -8.97 -5.49
N MET A 207 -35.45 -9.53 -4.94
CA MET A 207 -35.30 -10.98 -4.79
C MET A 207 -34.86 -11.40 -3.38
N GLU A 208 -35.22 -12.63 -3.02
CA GLU A 208 -34.84 -13.25 -1.76
C GLU A 208 -33.35 -13.59 -1.68
N ARG A 209 -32.78 -13.65 -0.47
CA ARG A 209 -31.36 -13.98 -0.24
C ARG A 209 -30.93 -15.28 -0.92
N ASN A 210 -31.75 -16.32 -0.79
CA ASN A 210 -31.49 -17.61 -1.42
C ASN A 210 -31.43 -17.51 -2.96
N ALA A 211 -32.25 -16.64 -3.56
CA ALA A 211 -32.20 -16.38 -5.00
C ALA A 211 -30.91 -15.64 -5.40
N VAL A 212 -30.41 -14.69 -4.59
CA VAL A 212 -29.11 -14.04 -4.81
C VAL A 212 -27.98 -15.08 -4.79
N ASP A 213 -27.94 -15.94 -3.78
CA ASP A 213 -26.90 -16.96 -3.64
C ASP A 213 -26.92 -17.98 -4.79
N GLN A 214 -28.12 -18.40 -5.22
CA GLN A 214 -28.27 -19.29 -6.38
C GLN A 214 -27.82 -18.63 -7.67
N ASN A 215 -28.16 -17.36 -7.91
CA ASN A 215 -27.73 -16.63 -9.10
C ASN A 215 -26.22 -16.39 -9.11
N LYS A 216 -25.62 -16.08 -7.96
CA LYS A 216 -24.15 -16.01 -7.80
C LYS A 216 -23.49 -17.33 -8.16
N ARG A 217 -24.00 -18.46 -7.65
CA ARG A 217 -23.46 -19.79 -7.97
C ARG A 217 -23.57 -20.11 -9.46
N ARG A 218 -24.70 -19.79 -10.09
CA ARG A 218 -24.92 -19.97 -11.54
C ARG A 218 -23.98 -19.09 -12.38
N ALA A 219 -23.78 -17.84 -11.99
CA ALA A 219 -22.84 -16.93 -12.64
C ALA A 219 -21.41 -17.51 -12.61
N VAL A 220 -20.94 -17.97 -11.45
CA VAL A 220 -19.61 -18.59 -11.31
C VAL A 220 -19.48 -19.86 -12.15
N GLN A 221 -20.50 -20.71 -12.21
CA GLN A 221 -20.49 -21.90 -13.06
C GLN A 221 -20.45 -21.56 -14.56
N ALA A 222 -21.18 -20.53 -14.99
CA ALA A 222 -21.16 -20.07 -16.37
C ALA A 222 -19.81 -19.42 -16.73
N LEU A 223 -19.23 -18.61 -15.84
CA LEU A 223 -17.87 -18.08 -16.02
C LEU A 223 -16.83 -19.18 -16.16
N ARG A 224 -16.92 -20.27 -15.38
CA ARG A 224 -16.01 -21.42 -15.53
C ARG A 224 -16.09 -22.04 -16.93
N LYS A 225 -17.31 -22.23 -17.46
CA LYS A 225 -17.50 -22.73 -18.83
C LYS A 225 -17.00 -21.75 -19.89
N LEU A 226 -17.15 -20.45 -19.67
CA LEU A 226 -16.65 -19.41 -20.57
C LEU A 226 -15.12 -19.34 -20.56
N LYS A 227 -14.46 -19.63 -19.43
CA LYS A 227 -12.99 -19.69 -19.35
C LYS A 227 -12.42 -20.79 -20.23
N GLU A 228 -13.13 -21.92 -20.40
CA GLU A 228 -12.74 -23.01 -21.32
C GLU A 228 -12.83 -22.61 -22.80
N GLN A 229 -13.61 -21.57 -23.13
CA GLN A 229 -13.85 -21.09 -24.50
C GLN A 229 -13.14 -19.75 -24.79
N TYR A 230 -12.43 -19.21 -23.79
CA TYR A 230 -11.79 -17.92 -23.89
C TYR A 230 -10.57 -18.01 -24.83
N PRO A 231 -10.50 -17.20 -25.89
CA PRO A 231 -9.31 -17.15 -26.73
C PRO A 231 -8.17 -16.53 -25.92
N SER A 232 -7.23 -17.37 -25.48
CA SER A 232 -5.98 -16.97 -24.81
C SER A 232 -5.00 -16.36 -25.80
#